data_AF-F3FSS3-F1
#
_entry.id   AF-F3FSS3-F1
#
_cell.length_a   1.000
_cell.length_b   1.000
_cell.length_c   1.000
_cell.angle_alpha   90.00
_cell.angle_beta   90.00
_cell.angle_gamma   90.00
#
_symmetry.space_group_name_H-M   'P 1'
#
loop_
_entity.id
_entity.type
_entity.pdbx_description
1 polymer ?
#
loop_
_entity_poly.entity_id
_entity_poly.type
_entity_poly.pdbx_seq_one_letter_code
_entity_poly.pdbx_strand_id
1 'polypeptide(L)'
;TQDPIGLLGGFNLYQYAPNTNGWIDPQGLATLFELGTYGGLNGSTHVGDGLQAHELLRHEYLVQQNLAEKSTRLPGNPSIALDLDHHTRGPMKDTRGIGGTHWHEAQIRESQGLGRNEFASSVKRELDITSGALRKSGVPKSRVKELRRMAKKFHSSLNGCG
;
A
#
# COMPACT_ATOMS: atom_id res chain seq x y z
N THR A 1 -49.74 3.16 0.42
CA THR A 1 -49.92 1.73 0.11
C THR A 1 -48.64 1.04 0.43
N GLN A 2 -48.71 0.12 1.40
CA GLN A 2 -47.60 -0.63 1.94
C GLN A 2 -47.64 -2.03 1.31
N ASP A 3 -46.50 -2.49 0.80
CA ASP A 3 -46.34 -3.89 0.44
C ASP A 3 -46.04 -4.72 1.70
N PRO A 4 -46.76 -5.83 1.94
CA PRO A 4 -46.68 -6.64 3.14
C PRO A 4 -45.82 -7.92 2.96
N ILE A 5 -45.19 -8.35 4.06
CA ILE A 5 -44.71 -9.72 4.36
C ILE A 5 -43.44 -10.17 3.59
N GLY A 6 -42.42 -10.82 4.19
CA GLY A 6 -42.31 -11.40 5.53
C GLY A 6 -40.88 -11.87 5.84
N LEU A 7 -40.57 -11.88 7.15
CA LEU A 7 -39.34 -12.39 7.73
C LEU A 7 -39.16 -13.90 7.50
N LEU A 8 -37.98 -14.28 7.01
CA LEU A 8 -37.20 -15.48 7.34
C LEU A 8 -35.73 -15.03 7.19
N GLY A 9 -34.78 -15.04 8.14
CA GLY A 9 -34.62 -15.74 9.41
C GLY A 9 -33.18 -16.30 9.48
N GLY A 10 -32.23 -15.53 10.04
CA GLY A 10 -30.89 -15.98 10.52
C GLY A 10 -29.82 -16.28 9.44
N PHE A 11 -28.50 -16.10 9.62
CA PHE A 11 -27.62 -15.88 10.77
C PHE A 11 -26.28 -15.21 10.32
N ASN A 12 -25.68 -14.40 11.22
CA ASN A 12 -24.28 -13.86 11.26
C ASN A 12 -23.86 -12.77 10.24
N LEU A 13 -23.66 -11.50 10.62
CA LEU A 13 -22.67 -10.84 11.51
C LEU A 13 -21.29 -10.59 10.85
N TYR A 14 -21.08 -9.32 10.47
CA TYR A 14 -19.84 -8.63 10.09
C TYR A 14 -19.21 -8.89 8.72
N GLN A 15 -19.86 -8.43 7.65
CA GLN A 15 -19.13 -7.92 6.50
C GLN A 15 -19.14 -6.38 6.55
N TYR A 16 -18.16 -5.81 7.24
CA TYR A 16 -17.78 -4.42 6.95
C TYR A 16 -17.03 -4.47 5.62
N ALA A 17 -17.76 -4.31 4.51
CA ALA A 17 -17.12 -3.98 3.26
C ALA A 17 -16.74 -2.50 3.33
N PRO A 18 -15.44 -2.13 3.36
CA PRO A 18 -15.08 -0.77 2.99
C PRO A 18 -15.28 -0.66 1.48
N ASN A 19 -16.52 -0.44 1.05
CA ASN A 19 -16.80 -0.02 -0.31
C ASN A 19 -16.34 1.43 -0.43
N THR A 20 -15.06 1.64 -0.71
CA THR A 20 -14.63 2.86 -1.36
C THR A 20 -15.20 2.79 -2.77
N ASN A 21 -16.27 3.55 -3.04
CA ASN A 21 -16.87 3.69 -4.36
C ASN A 21 -15.86 4.31 -5.34
N GLY A 22 -14.90 3.50 -5.80
CA GLY A 22 -14.32 3.65 -7.13
C GLY A 22 -15.31 3.06 -8.12
N TRP A 23 -15.47 3.70 -9.27
CA TRP A 23 -16.21 3.12 -10.38
C TRP A 23 -15.73 1.69 -10.62
N ILE A 24 -16.66 0.74 -10.72
CA ILE A 24 -16.33 -0.61 -11.19
C ILE A 24 -15.95 -0.44 -12.66
N ASP A 25 -14.65 -0.41 -12.96
CA ASP A 25 -14.15 -0.59 -14.32
C ASP A 25 -14.50 -2.02 -14.77
N PRO A 26 -15.29 -2.21 -15.85
CA PRO A 26 -15.61 -3.52 -16.37
C PRO A 26 -14.38 -4.37 -16.73
N GLN A 27 -13.20 -3.75 -16.90
CA GLN A 27 -11.96 -4.42 -17.29
C GLN A 27 -11.08 -4.83 -16.10
N GLY A 28 -11.37 -4.35 -14.88
CA GLY A 28 -10.64 -4.73 -13.66
C GLY A 28 -9.21 -4.18 -13.56
N LEU A 29 -8.87 -3.13 -14.32
CA LEU A 29 -7.54 -2.50 -14.26
C LEU A 29 -7.38 -1.69 -12.97
N ALA A 30 -6.15 -1.63 -12.44
CA ALA A 30 -5.92 -0.75 -11.31
C ALA A 30 -5.91 0.71 -11.76
N THR A 31 -6.38 1.59 -10.89
CA THR A 31 -6.26 3.04 -11.07
C THR A 31 -5.02 3.59 -10.36
N LEU A 32 -4.43 4.67 -10.86
CA LEU A 32 -3.33 5.34 -10.16
C LEU A 32 -3.75 5.71 -8.73
N PHE A 33 -2.95 5.31 -7.75
CA PHE A 33 -3.20 5.43 -6.31
C PHE A 33 -4.28 4.51 -5.73
N GLU A 34 -4.71 3.49 -6.47
CA GLU A 34 -5.54 2.42 -5.93
C GLU A 34 -4.83 1.72 -4.77
N LEU A 35 -5.57 1.51 -3.69
CA LEU A 35 -5.08 0.80 -2.52
C LEU A 35 -5.51 -0.66 -2.62
N GLY A 36 -4.58 -1.55 -2.32
CA GLY A 36 -4.84 -2.98 -2.33
C GLY A 36 -3.80 -3.73 -1.53
N THR A 37 -3.62 -5.00 -1.86
CA THR A 37 -2.55 -5.83 -1.33
C THR A 37 -1.52 -6.09 -2.43
N TYR A 38 -0.29 -6.46 -2.05
CA TYR A 38 0.77 -6.76 -3.00
C TYR A 38 0.36 -7.84 -4.00
N GLY A 39 -0.30 -8.91 -3.54
CA GLY A 39 -0.80 -9.97 -4.40
C GLY A 39 -1.99 -9.53 -5.26
N GLY A 40 -2.89 -8.70 -4.71
CA GLY A 40 -4.03 -8.14 -5.44
C GLY A 40 -3.55 -7.29 -6.61
N LEU A 41 -2.71 -6.29 -6.34
CA LEU A 41 -2.24 -5.33 -7.35
C LEU A 41 -1.18 -5.89 -8.33
N ASN A 42 -0.65 -7.09 -8.08
CA ASN A 42 0.20 -7.82 -9.04
C ASN A 42 -0.52 -9.01 -9.70
N GLY A 43 -1.84 -9.11 -9.52
CA GLY A 43 -2.65 -10.14 -10.15
C GLY A 43 -2.72 -9.98 -11.68
N SER A 44 -3.22 -11.01 -12.36
CA SER A 44 -3.34 -11.03 -13.82
C SER A 44 -4.26 -9.94 -14.39
N THR A 45 -5.15 -9.39 -13.57
CA THR A 45 -6.03 -8.26 -13.90
C THR A 45 -5.30 -6.92 -14.04
N HIS A 46 -4.05 -6.84 -13.56
CA HIS A 46 -3.23 -5.61 -13.58
C HIS A 46 -2.12 -5.67 -14.65
N VAL A 47 -2.18 -6.65 -15.56
CA VAL A 47 -1.21 -6.76 -16.66
C VAL A 47 -1.54 -5.72 -17.72
N GLY A 48 -0.62 -4.78 -17.93
CA GLY A 48 -0.71 -3.80 -19.02
C GLY A 48 -1.31 -2.44 -18.64
N ASP A 49 -1.66 -2.22 -17.37
CA ASP A 49 -2.09 -0.90 -16.87
C ASP A 49 -0.93 0.10 -16.71
N GLY A 50 0.32 -0.38 -16.78
CA GLY A 50 1.52 0.44 -16.63
C GLY A 50 1.79 0.86 -15.18
N LEU A 51 1.08 0.27 -14.22
CA LEU A 51 1.22 0.51 -12.79
C LEU A 51 2.04 -0.60 -12.13
N GLN A 52 2.56 -0.30 -10.95
CA GLN A 52 3.35 -1.21 -10.13
C GLN A 52 2.87 -1.15 -8.70
N ALA A 53 2.69 -2.31 -8.09
CA ALA A 53 2.36 -2.39 -6.67
C ALA A 53 3.55 -1.90 -5.82
N HIS A 54 3.31 -0.86 -5.04
CA HIS A 54 4.27 -0.33 -4.08
C HIS A 54 3.81 -0.60 -2.65
N GLU A 55 4.56 -1.45 -1.93
CA GLU A 55 4.30 -1.74 -0.52
C GLU A 55 4.67 -0.55 0.37
N LEU A 56 3.78 -0.15 1.28
CA LEU A 56 4.13 0.93 2.22
C LEU A 56 5.20 0.49 3.23
N LEU A 57 5.12 -0.75 3.69
CA LEU A 57 6.10 -1.36 4.56
C LEU A 57 6.81 -2.43 3.74
N ARG A 58 8.07 -2.15 3.38
CA ARG A 58 8.83 -2.98 2.44
C ARG A 58 8.93 -4.41 2.96
N HIS A 59 8.78 -5.40 2.09
CA HIS A 59 8.94 -6.81 2.47
C HIS A 59 10.25 -7.11 3.21
N GLU A 60 11.37 -6.51 2.76
CA GLU A 60 12.67 -6.69 3.41
C GLU A 60 12.70 -6.19 4.87
N TYR A 61 11.89 -5.17 5.22
CA TYR A 61 11.73 -4.75 6.61
C TYR A 61 11.14 -5.88 7.45
N LEU A 62 10.08 -6.54 6.94
CA LEU A 62 9.42 -7.66 7.62
C LEU A 62 10.36 -8.86 7.77
N VAL A 63 11.17 -9.14 6.76
CA VAL A 63 12.21 -10.18 6.82
C VAL A 63 13.18 -9.89 7.96
N GLN A 64 13.66 -8.65 8.11
CA GLN A 64 14.57 -8.28 9.21
C GLN A 64 13.92 -8.34 10.59
N GLN A 65 12.60 -8.24 10.67
CA GLN A 65 11.85 -8.42 11.93
C GLN A 65 11.47 -9.89 12.20
N ASN A 66 11.91 -10.84 11.37
CA ASN A 66 11.49 -12.26 11.40
C ASN A 66 9.97 -12.45 11.26
N LEU A 67 9.30 -11.56 10.53
CA LEU A 67 7.86 -11.61 10.26
C LEU A 67 7.51 -12.13 8.87
N ALA A 68 8.53 -12.35 8.03
CA ALA A 68 8.37 -12.85 6.67
C ALA A 68 9.61 -13.61 6.19
N GLU A 69 9.42 -14.51 5.24
CA GLU A 69 10.52 -15.20 4.57
C GLU A 69 11.04 -14.40 3.38
N LYS A 70 12.36 -14.44 3.15
CA LYS A 70 13.00 -13.67 2.06
C LYS A 70 12.54 -14.09 0.67
N SER A 71 12.31 -15.39 0.46
CA SER A 71 11.90 -15.97 -0.82
C SER A 71 10.43 -15.73 -1.17
N THR A 72 9.60 -15.41 -0.18
CA THR A 72 8.14 -15.45 -0.32
C THR A 72 7.55 -14.12 0.10
N ARG A 73 7.22 -13.28 -0.88
CA ARG A 73 6.58 -11.99 -0.62
C ARG A 73 5.17 -12.19 -0.08
N LEU A 74 4.80 -11.48 0.98
CA LEU A 74 3.48 -11.66 1.59
C LEU A 74 2.40 -11.04 0.70
N PRO A 75 1.50 -11.84 0.09
CA PRO A 75 0.51 -11.31 -0.86
C PRO A 75 -0.48 -10.36 -0.19
N GLY A 76 -0.68 -10.46 1.13
CA GLY A 76 -1.53 -9.58 1.92
C GLY A 76 -0.92 -8.22 2.27
N ASN A 77 0.35 -7.95 1.92
CA ASN A 77 1.04 -6.72 2.32
C ASN A 77 0.37 -5.47 1.70
N PRO A 78 -0.14 -4.51 2.48
CA PRO A 78 -0.82 -3.33 1.97
C PRO A 78 0.06 -2.52 1.01
N SER A 79 -0.49 -2.30 -0.17
CA SER A 79 0.21 -1.69 -1.31
C SER A 79 -0.64 -0.64 -1.99
N ILE A 80 0.01 0.20 -2.80
CA ILE A 80 -0.61 1.22 -3.64
C ILE A 80 -0.12 1.08 -5.08
N ALA A 81 -1.01 1.24 -6.06
CA ALA A 81 -0.65 1.21 -7.47
C ALA A 81 -0.02 2.54 -7.89
N LEU A 82 1.23 2.50 -8.36
CA LEU A 82 2.00 3.67 -8.79
C LEU A 82 2.51 3.48 -10.21
N ASP A 83 2.48 4.53 -11.03
CA ASP A 83 3.24 4.56 -12.28
C ASP A 83 4.74 4.73 -12.02
N LEU A 84 5.55 4.73 -13.09
CA LEU A 84 7.00 4.88 -12.98
C LEU A 84 7.44 6.24 -12.38
N ASP A 85 6.69 7.32 -12.63
CA ASP A 85 7.00 8.66 -12.13
C ASP A 85 6.82 8.73 -10.61
N HIS A 86 5.74 8.13 -10.09
CA HIS A 86 5.46 8.08 -8.67
C HIS A 86 6.23 6.98 -7.95
N HIS A 87 6.73 5.95 -8.65
CA HIS A 87 7.40 4.81 -8.02
C HIS A 87 8.93 4.96 -7.95
N THR A 88 9.61 4.97 -9.10
CA THR A 88 11.07 4.72 -9.18
C THR A 88 11.88 5.84 -9.80
N ARG A 89 11.28 6.69 -10.65
CA ARG A 89 12.03 7.72 -11.38
C ARG A 89 12.60 8.79 -10.43
N GLY A 90 13.81 9.26 -10.73
CA GLY A 90 14.36 10.45 -10.09
C GLY A 90 13.81 11.73 -10.73
N PRO A 91 13.96 12.91 -10.10
CA PRO A 91 13.37 14.16 -10.58
C PRO A 91 13.71 14.49 -12.04
N MET A 92 14.94 14.18 -12.50
CA MET A 92 15.37 14.43 -13.88
C MET A 92 14.72 13.54 -14.93
N LYS A 93 14.19 12.37 -14.53
CA LYS A 93 13.52 11.40 -15.42
C LYS A 93 12.01 11.37 -15.22
N ASP A 94 11.52 11.97 -14.14
CA ASP A 94 10.10 12.13 -13.83
C ASP A 94 9.50 13.22 -14.73
N THR A 95 8.41 12.91 -15.43
CA THR A 95 7.75 13.88 -16.33
C THR A 95 7.21 15.11 -15.59
N ARG A 96 6.99 15.01 -14.28
CA ARG A 96 6.50 16.07 -13.39
C ARG A 96 7.64 16.85 -12.72
N GLY A 97 8.89 16.36 -12.81
CA GLY A 97 10.04 16.95 -12.14
C GLY A 97 10.08 16.80 -10.61
N ILE A 98 9.25 15.91 -10.02
CA ILE A 98 9.09 15.78 -8.56
C ILE A 98 10.03 14.70 -7.99
N GLY A 99 10.07 13.54 -8.65
CA GLY A 99 10.69 12.33 -8.17
C GLY A 99 9.68 11.33 -7.62
N GLY A 100 10.03 10.05 -7.76
CA GLY A 100 9.27 8.92 -7.28
C GLY A 100 9.50 8.61 -5.81
N THR A 101 8.71 7.68 -5.30
CA THR A 101 8.67 7.31 -3.89
C THR A 101 10.01 6.79 -3.40
N HIS A 102 10.68 5.92 -4.16
CA HIS A 102 12.01 5.42 -3.76
C HIS A 102 13.10 6.51 -3.76
N TRP A 103 12.96 7.55 -4.58
CA TRP A 103 13.87 8.70 -4.55
C TRP A 103 13.69 9.49 -3.25
N HIS A 104 12.45 9.87 -2.92
CA HIS A 104 12.16 10.59 -1.68
C HIS A 104 12.41 9.76 -0.42
N GLU A 105 12.21 8.44 -0.46
CA GLU A 105 12.53 7.53 0.63
C GLU A 105 14.01 7.61 0.97
N ALA A 106 14.90 7.53 -0.03
CA ALA A 106 16.34 7.65 0.16
C ALA A 106 16.73 8.99 0.78
N GLN A 107 16.14 10.09 0.31
CA GLN A 107 16.40 11.44 0.84
C GLN A 107 15.93 11.61 2.28
N ILE A 108 14.76 11.04 2.64
CA ILE A 108 14.27 11.08 4.02
C ILE A 108 15.18 10.24 4.93
N ARG A 109 15.61 9.06 4.49
CA ARG A 109 16.54 8.21 5.26
C ARG A 109 17.85 8.94 5.54
N GLU A 110 18.45 9.52 4.51
CA GLU A 110 19.68 10.30 4.62
C GLU A 110 19.52 11.48 5.60
N SER A 111 18.40 12.21 5.53
CA SER A 111 18.12 13.32 6.46
C SER A 111 17.96 12.88 7.93
N GLN A 112 17.73 11.59 8.16
CA GLN A 112 17.61 11.00 9.49
C GLN A 112 18.86 10.18 9.89
N GLY A 113 19.97 10.32 9.16
CA GLY A 113 21.22 9.62 9.41
C GLY A 113 21.21 8.13 9.08
N LEU A 114 20.24 7.65 8.28
CA LEU A 114 20.15 6.27 7.83
C LEU A 114 20.77 6.10 6.45
N GLY A 115 21.41 4.96 6.21
CA GLY A 115 21.81 4.55 4.88
C GLY A 115 20.61 4.39 3.92
N ARG A 116 20.87 4.51 2.61
CA ARG A 116 19.83 4.42 1.56
C ARG A 116 18.92 3.19 1.67
N ASN A 117 19.48 2.06 2.08
CA ASN A 117 18.77 0.78 2.24
C ASN A 117 18.62 0.36 3.71
N GLU A 118 19.00 1.24 4.64
CA GLU A 118 18.92 0.95 6.07
C GLU A 118 17.50 1.22 6.58
N PHE A 119 16.95 0.25 7.29
CA PHE A 119 15.62 0.35 7.88
C PHE A 119 15.63 1.03 9.25
N ALA A 120 14.57 1.75 9.56
CA ALA A 120 14.45 2.35 10.88
C ALA A 120 14.21 1.27 11.96
N SER A 121 14.76 1.47 13.15
CA SER A 121 14.65 0.53 14.27
C SER A 121 13.24 0.29 14.80
N SER A 122 12.25 1.14 14.46
CA SER A 122 10.87 0.96 14.88
C SER A 122 9.90 1.09 13.72
N VAL A 123 8.85 0.27 13.76
CA VAL A 123 7.74 0.28 12.78
C VAL A 123 7.15 1.67 12.61
N LYS A 124 6.97 2.40 13.72
CA LYS A 124 6.42 3.75 13.67
C LYS A 124 7.29 4.66 12.80
N ARG A 125 8.61 4.66 13.04
CA ARG A 125 9.58 5.50 12.32
C ARG A 125 9.70 5.05 10.86
N GLU A 126 9.74 3.75 10.61
CA GLU A 126 9.79 3.19 9.26
C GLU A 126 8.56 3.63 8.45
N LEU A 127 7.36 3.46 9.00
CA LEU A 127 6.15 3.94 8.35
C LEU A 127 6.18 5.47 8.17
N ASP A 128 6.72 6.25 9.10
CA ASP A 128 6.82 7.72 8.98
C ASP A 128 7.70 8.12 7.78
N ILE A 129 8.81 7.39 7.55
CA ILE A 129 9.70 7.54 6.39
C ILE A 129 8.93 7.22 5.09
N THR A 130 8.38 6.01 4.98
CA THR A 130 7.75 5.55 3.73
C THR A 130 6.47 6.33 3.41
N SER A 131 5.67 6.68 4.43
CA SER A 131 4.52 7.57 4.25
C SER A 131 4.94 8.98 3.86
N GLY A 132 6.09 9.46 4.36
CA GLY A 132 6.66 10.74 3.97
C GLY A 132 7.08 10.77 2.51
N ALA A 133 7.71 9.68 2.05
CA ALA A 133 8.17 9.51 0.68
C ALA A 133 6.99 9.55 -0.31
N LEU A 134 5.91 8.81 -0.04
CA LEU A 134 4.70 8.82 -0.88
C LEU A 134 4.07 10.22 -0.96
N ARG A 135 4.00 10.96 0.15
CA ARG A 135 3.45 12.32 0.12
C ARG A 135 4.30 13.26 -0.73
N LYS A 136 5.63 13.11 -0.69
CA LYS A 136 6.55 13.94 -1.47
C LYS A 136 6.51 13.58 -2.96
N SER A 137 6.26 12.32 -3.31
CA SER A 137 6.11 11.88 -4.71
C SER A 137 4.78 12.24 -5.36
N GLY A 138 3.89 12.95 -4.65
CA GLY A 138 2.60 13.43 -5.17
C GLY A 138 1.39 12.57 -4.81
N VAL A 139 1.55 11.50 -4.02
CA VAL A 139 0.41 10.67 -3.60
C VAL A 139 -0.52 11.47 -2.65
N PRO A 140 -1.85 11.46 -2.88
CA PRO A 140 -2.80 12.17 -2.02
C PRO A 140 -2.68 11.78 -0.55
N LYS A 141 -2.68 12.79 0.34
CA LYS A 141 -2.54 12.58 1.80
C LYS A 141 -3.59 11.63 2.37
N SER A 142 -4.81 11.63 1.83
CA SER A 142 -5.90 10.73 2.22
C SER A 142 -5.54 9.26 1.97
N ARG A 143 -5.02 8.96 0.77
CA ARG A 143 -4.55 7.62 0.39
C ARG A 143 -3.38 7.15 1.24
N VAL A 144 -2.39 8.02 1.46
CA VAL A 144 -1.26 7.69 2.36
C VAL A 144 -1.74 7.42 3.79
N LYS A 145 -2.70 8.19 4.31
CA LYS A 145 -3.25 7.98 5.66
C LYS A 145 -3.98 6.64 5.75
N GLU A 146 -4.77 6.29 4.76
CA GLU A 146 -5.49 5.02 4.68
C GLU A 146 -4.53 3.84 4.57
N LEU A 147 -3.60 3.88 3.63
CA LEU A 147 -2.56 2.86 3.45
C LEU A 147 -1.73 2.65 4.73
N ARG A 148 -1.40 3.73 5.44
CA ARG A 148 -0.71 3.66 6.73
C ARG A 148 -1.52 2.91 7.79
N ARG A 149 -2.84 3.11 7.85
CA ARG A 149 -3.70 2.34 8.78
C ARG A 149 -3.70 0.86 8.40
N MET A 150 -3.83 0.54 7.12
CA MET A 150 -3.79 -0.83 6.62
C MET A 150 -2.45 -1.50 6.98
N ALA A 151 -1.32 -0.85 6.70
CA ALA A 151 0.01 -1.38 6.99
C ALA A 151 0.24 -1.59 8.49
N LYS A 152 -0.22 -0.68 9.35
CA LYS A 152 -0.17 -0.87 10.81
C LYS A 152 -0.97 -2.08 11.26
N LYS A 153 -2.19 -2.25 10.74
CA LYS A 153 -3.06 -3.39 11.07
C LYS A 153 -2.43 -4.70 10.60
N PHE A 154 -1.93 -4.72 9.37
CA PHE A 154 -1.24 -5.87 8.79
C PHE A 154 0.00 -6.26 9.61
N HIS A 155 0.88 -5.31 9.92
CA HIS A 155 2.04 -5.56 10.77
C HIS A 155 1.64 -6.11 12.15
N SER A 156 0.59 -5.56 12.77
CA SER A 156 0.10 -6.03 14.07
C SER A 156 -0.45 -7.46 14.00
N SER A 157 -1.11 -7.84 12.89
CA SER A 157 -1.60 -9.21 12.71
C SER A 157 -0.47 -10.23 12.53
N LEU A 158 0.70 -9.83 11.99
CA LEU A 158 1.85 -10.73 11.89
C LEU A 158 2.45 -11.04 13.27
N ASN A 159 2.43 -10.08 14.19
CA ASN A 159 2.92 -10.26 15.57
C ASN A 159 1.94 -11.04 16.47
N GLY A 160 0.66 -11.13 16.10
CA GLY A 160 -0.39 -11.75 16.90
C GLY A 160 -0.65 -13.24 16.60
N CYS A 161 0.12 -13.84 15.69
CA CYS A 161 0.04 -15.27 15.33
C CYS A 161 1.08 -16.13 16.05
N GLY A 162 1.58 -15.70 17.22
CA GLY A 162 2.47 -16.47 18.09
C GLY A 162 1.74 -17.04 19.30
#